data_AF-A0A833TFI8-F1
#
_entry.id   AF-A0A833TFI8-F1
#
_cell.length_a   1.000
_cell.length_b   1.000
_cell.length_c   1.000
_cell.angle_alpha   90.00
_cell.angle_beta   90.00
_cell.angle_gamma   90.00
#
_symmetry.space_group_name_H-M   'P 1'
#
loop_
_entity.id
_entity.type
_entity.pdbx_description
1 polymer ?
#
loop_
_entity_poly.entity_id
_entity_poly.type
_entity_poly.pdbx_seq_one_letter_code
_entity_poly.pdbx_strand_id
1 'polypeptide(L)'
;MAGKRKKTHWAVRRKNKQARREGSDEQQQDKDSQSDRRADRSDAVHPGSYAAQRQPSETPAANAPSMPTKRRYGLWVAFCGKNYCGMQMNEGVKTIEAELERALFEAGGIAESNYGYLQKIGWSRAARTDKGVHAAGQLLTAKLHVGDDIAGFMAKVDAALPEDIRVMHMVTVTKNFNAKMTCDQRTYEYLAPTFIFGKRMRSSASKNEEKQAEGTNQWPSNLRDSEEGFDSNVVIDNTTLEAHKAFRLSDEILEQLNATLKQYVGTHNFHNFTSKMEPTNPQANRFIISFEAERPFVQNDMEWVRLRVVGQSFLLHHIRKMIGTAVEVVSGVSDPSTIERAMELTKMDLPKAPSVGLYLAQVHFEVYNMKMEDSIQTSHPPLDLKEPSVAAAVEQFKRDFIYDHIMKHEERTRTYAKWLRTMEVLPFDYVAKPYLEWKKEKEEEALRTDRAGRRELAKAVRGGVAAQASNNTETAAAEQVAKPEETPATS
;
A
#
# COMPACT_ATOMS: atom_id res chain seq x y z
N MET A 1 25.01 -27.32 -53.29
CA MET A 1 25.84 -27.96 -52.25
C MET A 1 25.45 -27.43 -50.88
N ALA A 2 24.99 -28.32 -49.99
CA ALA A 2 24.46 -27.98 -48.67
C ALA A 2 25.60 -27.73 -47.66
N GLY A 3 25.64 -26.54 -47.06
CA GLY A 3 26.53 -26.20 -45.95
C GLY A 3 25.88 -26.47 -44.58
N LYS A 4 26.45 -27.41 -43.83
CA LYS A 4 25.98 -27.86 -42.49
C LYS A 4 25.94 -26.70 -41.47
N ARG A 5 24.75 -26.35 -40.97
CA ARG A 5 24.56 -25.49 -39.78
C ARG A 5 25.01 -26.24 -38.51
N LYS A 6 25.91 -25.63 -37.74
CA LYS A 6 26.52 -26.18 -36.51
C LYS A 6 25.47 -26.40 -35.41
N LYS A 7 25.23 -27.68 -35.06
CA LYS A 7 24.39 -28.14 -33.93
C LYS A 7 25.10 -28.02 -32.55
N THR A 8 25.75 -26.90 -32.24
CA THR A 8 26.59 -26.80 -31.02
C THR A 8 26.04 -25.89 -29.92
N HIS A 9 25.04 -25.05 -30.17
CA HIS A 9 24.56 -24.09 -29.16
C HIS A 9 23.67 -24.71 -28.06
N TRP A 10 22.85 -25.71 -28.41
CA TRP A 10 21.90 -26.33 -27.47
C TRP A 10 22.54 -27.39 -26.56
N ALA A 11 23.54 -28.12 -27.03
CA ALA A 11 24.25 -29.15 -26.24
C ALA A 11 25.13 -28.53 -25.15
N VAL A 12 25.81 -27.42 -25.46
CA VAL A 12 26.62 -26.66 -24.50
C VAL A 12 25.75 -26.03 -23.41
N ARG A 13 24.57 -25.51 -23.77
CA ARG A 13 23.61 -24.94 -22.82
C ARG A 13 23.00 -26.00 -21.89
N ARG A 14 22.84 -27.25 -22.36
CA ARG A 14 22.41 -28.39 -21.53
C ARG A 14 23.51 -28.84 -20.55
N LYS A 15 24.77 -28.95 -21.00
CA LYS A 15 25.92 -29.25 -20.13
C LYS A 15 26.12 -28.19 -19.05
N ASN A 16 26.04 -26.90 -19.38
CA ASN A 16 26.13 -25.82 -18.38
C ASN A 16 24.96 -25.79 -17.39
N LYS A 17 23.78 -26.25 -17.79
CA LYS A 17 22.61 -26.39 -16.90
C LYS A 17 22.72 -27.62 -16.01
N GLN A 18 23.35 -28.68 -16.48
CA GLN A 18 23.59 -29.91 -15.72
C GLN A 18 24.74 -29.73 -14.71
N ALA A 19 25.84 -29.09 -15.10
CA ALA A 19 26.93 -28.73 -14.18
C ALA A 19 26.48 -27.74 -13.09
N ARG A 20 25.52 -26.84 -13.39
CA ARG A 20 24.88 -25.97 -12.38
C ARG A 20 23.93 -26.72 -11.43
N ARG A 21 23.40 -27.88 -11.83
CA ARG A 21 22.56 -28.74 -10.97
C ARG A 21 23.41 -29.64 -10.09
N GLU A 22 24.47 -30.22 -10.65
CA GLU A 22 25.41 -31.06 -9.90
C GLU A 22 26.19 -30.23 -8.85
N GLY A 23 26.64 -29.01 -9.20
CA GLY A 23 27.24 -28.09 -8.22
C GLY A 23 26.26 -27.46 -7.22
N SER A 24 24.95 -27.45 -7.52
CA SER A 24 23.93 -27.05 -6.55
C SER A 24 23.57 -28.19 -5.61
N ASP A 25 23.59 -29.45 -6.08
CA ASP A 25 23.27 -30.63 -5.28
C ASP A 25 24.37 -30.94 -4.25
N GLU A 26 25.66 -30.72 -4.58
CA GLU A 26 26.77 -30.84 -3.62
C GLU A 26 26.75 -29.72 -2.55
N GLN A 27 26.33 -28.50 -2.90
CA GLN A 27 26.11 -27.42 -1.92
C GLN A 27 24.79 -27.54 -1.14
N GLN A 28 23.87 -28.39 -1.60
CA GLN A 28 22.59 -28.67 -0.93
C GLN A 28 22.76 -29.79 0.11
N GLN A 29 23.60 -30.80 -0.14
CA GLN A 29 23.85 -31.90 0.80
C GLN A 29 24.54 -31.44 2.10
N ASP A 30 25.41 -30.44 2.06
CA ASP A 30 26.04 -29.86 3.27
C ASP A 30 25.15 -28.86 4.03
N LYS A 31 23.97 -28.51 3.50
CA LYS A 31 22.97 -27.65 4.17
C LYS A 31 21.74 -28.39 4.71
N ASP A 32 21.62 -29.69 4.43
CA ASP A 32 20.53 -30.52 4.95
C ASP A 32 20.80 -31.05 6.37
N SER A 33 21.90 -30.62 7.01
CA SER A 33 22.25 -30.95 8.40
C SER A 33 22.11 -29.75 9.37
N GLN A 34 21.19 -28.79 9.16
CA GLN A 34 20.76 -27.92 10.27
C GLN A 34 19.46 -27.12 10.03
N SER A 35 18.61 -27.15 11.07
CA SER A 35 17.35 -26.43 11.29
C SER A 35 16.09 -26.99 10.62
N ASP A 36 15.37 -27.79 11.39
CA ASP A 36 13.95 -28.03 11.21
C ASP A 36 13.22 -26.66 11.25
N ARG A 37 12.88 -26.08 10.09
CA ARG A 37 12.19 -24.77 9.99
C ARG A 37 10.79 -24.76 10.62
N ARG A 38 10.32 -25.88 11.18
CA ARG A 38 9.14 -25.93 12.04
C ARG A 38 9.42 -25.46 13.47
N ALA A 39 10.66 -25.55 13.93
CA ALA A 39 11.07 -25.20 15.29
C ALA A 39 11.22 -23.68 15.54
N ASP A 40 11.26 -22.86 14.49
CA ASP A 40 11.45 -21.40 14.57
C ASP A 40 10.12 -20.60 14.44
N ARG A 41 8.98 -21.27 14.61
CA ARG A 41 7.68 -20.60 14.59
C ARG A 41 7.32 -20.21 16.02
N SER A 42 7.18 -18.91 16.26
CA SER A 42 6.60 -18.40 17.50
C SER A 42 5.32 -19.15 17.84
N ASP A 43 5.32 -19.79 19.01
CA ASP A 43 4.14 -20.42 19.62
C ASP A 43 3.24 -19.39 20.31
N ALA A 44 3.64 -18.12 20.35
CA ALA A 44 2.78 -17.03 20.80
C ALA A 44 1.84 -16.55 19.67
N VAL A 45 0.58 -16.30 20.06
CA VAL A 45 -0.41 -15.61 19.22
C VAL A 45 0.11 -14.25 18.80
N HIS A 46 -0.13 -13.84 17.56
CA HIS A 46 0.29 -12.53 17.10
C HIS A 46 -0.43 -11.42 17.89
N PRO A 47 0.27 -10.42 18.47
CA PRO A 47 -0.31 -9.44 19.39
C PRO A 47 -1.35 -8.52 18.72
N GLY A 48 -1.26 -8.32 17.40
CA GLY A 48 -2.28 -7.62 16.62
C GLY A 48 -3.53 -8.44 16.26
N SER A 49 -3.55 -9.74 16.57
CA SER A 49 -4.73 -10.60 16.32
C SER A 49 -5.76 -10.43 17.43
N TYR A 50 -7.04 -10.45 17.07
CA TYR A 50 -8.11 -10.49 18.07
C TYR A 50 -8.11 -11.79 18.90
N ALA A 51 -7.40 -12.83 18.45
CA ALA A 51 -7.12 -14.01 19.26
C ALA A 51 -6.34 -13.69 20.55
N ALA A 52 -5.47 -12.66 20.53
CA ALA A 52 -4.67 -12.26 21.69
C ALA A 52 -5.51 -11.68 22.84
N GLN A 53 -6.73 -11.21 22.54
CA GLN A 53 -7.66 -10.62 23.50
C GLN A 53 -8.62 -11.65 24.10
N ARG A 54 -8.62 -12.89 23.59
CA ARG A 54 -9.50 -13.95 24.10
C ARG A 54 -8.93 -14.54 25.37
N GLN A 55 -9.78 -14.72 26.38
CA GLN A 55 -9.42 -15.55 27.52
C GLN A 55 -9.27 -17.00 27.05
N PRO A 56 -8.31 -17.77 27.58
CA PRO A 56 -8.18 -19.18 27.26
C PRO A 56 -9.50 -19.88 27.57
N SER A 57 -10.12 -20.53 26.58
CA SER A 57 -11.30 -21.34 26.85
C SER A 57 -10.88 -22.56 27.67
N GLU A 58 -11.37 -22.67 28.91
CA GLU A 58 -11.03 -23.77 29.84
C GLU A 58 -11.62 -25.15 29.44
N THR A 59 -12.14 -25.32 28.23
CA THR A 59 -12.66 -26.64 27.83
C THR A 59 -12.53 -26.84 26.32
N PRO A 60 -11.77 -27.85 25.84
CA PRO A 60 -11.94 -28.29 24.47
C PRO A 60 -13.35 -28.88 24.37
N ALA A 61 -14.20 -28.27 23.55
CA ALA A 61 -15.55 -28.79 23.32
C ALA A 61 -15.44 -30.23 22.79
N ALA A 62 -15.69 -31.21 23.67
CA ALA A 62 -15.53 -32.64 23.39
C ALA A 62 -16.44 -33.16 22.26
N ASN A 63 -17.36 -32.31 21.77
CA ASN A 63 -18.32 -32.58 20.70
C ASN A 63 -18.23 -31.58 19.54
N ALA A 64 -17.05 -30.99 19.27
CA ALA A 64 -16.89 -30.12 18.10
C ALA A 64 -17.14 -30.92 16.80
N PRO A 65 -18.02 -30.45 15.90
CA PRO A 65 -18.28 -31.14 14.62
C PRO A 65 -16.98 -31.25 13.81
N SER A 66 -16.80 -32.40 13.15
CA SER A 66 -15.64 -32.65 12.29
C SER A 66 -15.54 -31.56 11.21
N MET A 67 -14.46 -30.80 11.22
CA MET A 67 -14.27 -29.73 10.24
C MET A 67 -13.99 -30.29 8.85
N PRO A 68 -14.43 -29.61 7.78
CA PRO A 68 -14.13 -30.02 6.41
C PRO A 68 -12.64 -30.16 6.13
N THR A 69 -12.28 -30.88 5.06
CA THR A 69 -10.87 -31.04 4.68
C THR A 69 -10.19 -29.69 4.43
N LYS A 70 -8.99 -29.51 5.00
CA LYS A 70 -8.22 -28.28 4.88
C LYS A 70 -7.65 -28.14 3.47
N ARG A 71 -8.06 -27.10 2.72
CA ARG A 71 -7.58 -26.81 1.36
C ARG A 71 -7.02 -25.39 1.28
N ARG A 72 -6.22 -25.10 0.25
CA ARG A 72 -5.71 -23.74 0.03
C ARG A 72 -6.66 -22.98 -0.88
N TYR A 73 -7.01 -21.77 -0.47
CA TYR A 73 -7.89 -20.86 -1.19
C TYR A 73 -7.16 -19.57 -1.53
N GLY A 74 -7.52 -19.00 -2.68
CA GLY A 74 -7.30 -17.59 -3.01
C GLY A 74 -8.60 -16.83 -2.76
N LEU A 75 -8.52 -15.72 -2.04
CA LEU A 75 -9.63 -14.86 -1.65
C LEU A 75 -9.39 -13.48 -2.21
N TRP A 76 -10.27 -13.03 -3.08
CA TRP A 76 -10.31 -11.66 -3.56
C TRP A 76 -11.08 -10.82 -2.57
N VAL A 77 -10.43 -9.78 -2.04
CA VAL A 77 -10.99 -8.91 -1.01
C VAL A 77 -10.95 -7.47 -1.50
N ALA A 78 -12.06 -6.78 -1.28
CA ALA A 78 -12.18 -5.33 -1.40
C ALA A 78 -12.31 -4.72 0.00
N PHE A 79 -11.70 -3.57 0.23
CA PHE A 79 -11.83 -2.84 1.49
C PHE A 79 -11.60 -1.33 1.33
N CYS A 80 -12.28 -0.55 2.17
CA CYS A 80 -12.00 0.87 2.35
C CYS A 80 -11.03 1.07 3.53
N GLY A 81 -9.79 1.49 3.23
CA GLY A 81 -8.72 1.63 4.22
C GLY A 81 -8.90 2.72 5.30
N LYS A 82 -9.96 3.54 5.25
CA LYS A 82 -10.14 4.75 6.09
C LYS A 82 -10.03 4.49 7.59
N ASN A 83 -10.54 3.35 8.05
CA ASN A 83 -10.62 2.98 9.47
C ASN A 83 -9.44 2.11 9.94
N TYR A 84 -8.45 1.87 9.07
CA TYR A 84 -7.45 0.81 9.27
C TYR A 84 -6.03 1.34 9.12
N CYS A 85 -5.13 0.82 9.98
CA CYS A 85 -3.69 1.11 9.96
C CYS A 85 -2.94 0.25 8.92
N GLY A 86 -3.54 0.09 7.74
CA GLY A 86 -3.01 -0.67 6.62
C GLY A 86 -3.46 -2.13 6.60
N MET A 87 -2.93 -2.87 5.62
CA MET A 87 -3.25 -4.29 5.44
C MET A 87 -2.66 -5.17 6.56
N GLN A 88 -1.37 -5.02 6.82
CA GLN A 88 -0.62 -5.95 7.65
C GLN A 88 -0.98 -5.82 9.13
N MET A 89 -1.24 -6.94 9.78
CA MET A 89 -1.51 -7.01 11.21
C MET A 89 -0.36 -6.43 12.06
N ASN A 90 -0.70 -5.54 12.99
CA ASN A 90 0.20 -4.86 13.92
C ASN A 90 -0.47 -4.74 15.29
N GLU A 91 0.31 -4.68 16.36
CA GLU A 91 -0.19 -4.58 17.74
C GLU A 91 -0.91 -3.25 18.01
N GLY A 92 -2.01 -3.32 18.78
CA GLY A 92 -2.72 -2.15 19.29
C GLY A 92 -3.49 -1.33 18.26
N VAL A 93 -3.57 -1.76 17.01
CA VAL A 93 -4.26 -1.03 15.93
C VAL A 93 -5.16 -1.93 15.10
N LYS A 94 -6.27 -1.39 14.60
CA LYS A 94 -7.15 -2.09 13.67
C LYS A 94 -6.48 -2.23 12.30
N THR A 95 -6.52 -3.43 11.73
CA THR A 95 -5.91 -3.75 10.43
C THR A 95 -6.82 -4.68 9.64
N ILE A 96 -6.70 -4.66 8.31
CA ILE A 96 -7.54 -5.47 7.44
C ILE A 96 -7.36 -6.97 7.72
N GLU A 97 -6.12 -7.42 7.98
CA GLU A 97 -5.86 -8.82 8.27
C GLU A 97 -6.44 -9.31 9.59
N ALA A 98 -6.46 -8.48 10.63
CA ALA A 98 -7.07 -8.85 11.89
C ALA A 98 -8.59 -9.08 11.73
N GLU A 99 -9.28 -8.22 10.97
CA GLU A 99 -10.69 -8.40 10.65
C GLU A 99 -10.95 -9.64 9.79
N LEU A 100 -10.15 -9.86 8.75
CA LEU A 100 -10.26 -11.04 7.89
C LEU A 100 -9.97 -12.34 8.65
N GLU A 101 -8.94 -12.37 9.50
CA GLU A 101 -8.62 -13.54 10.31
C GLU A 101 -9.78 -13.89 11.25
N ARG A 102 -10.35 -12.88 11.92
CA ARG A 102 -11.51 -13.06 12.80
C ARG A 102 -12.74 -13.56 12.03
N ALA A 103 -13.11 -12.92 10.93
CA ALA A 103 -14.26 -13.32 10.14
C ALA A 103 -14.12 -14.73 9.54
N LEU A 104 -12.92 -15.10 9.08
CA LEU A 104 -12.64 -16.46 8.60
C LEU A 104 -12.69 -17.51 9.71
N PHE A 105 -12.32 -17.13 10.94
CA PHE A 105 -12.45 -17.99 12.11
C PHE A 105 -13.92 -18.15 12.54
N GLU A 106 -14.67 -17.06 12.68
CA GLU A 106 -16.09 -17.06 13.03
C GLU A 106 -16.95 -17.82 12.01
N ALA A 107 -16.59 -17.76 10.72
CA ALA A 107 -17.24 -18.55 9.67
C ALA A 107 -16.90 -20.06 9.70
N GLY A 108 -16.03 -20.50 10.61
CA GLY A 108 -15.61 -21.90 10.76
C GLY A 108 -14.47 -22.33 9.82
N GLY A 109 -13.80 -21.37 9.16
CA GLY A 109 -12.72 -21.67 8.21
C GLY A 109 -11.36 -21.91 8.86
N ILE A 110 -11.17 -21.47 10.10
CA ILE A 110 -9.92 -21.60 10.86
C ILE A 110 -10.20 -22.41 12.14
N ALA A 111 -9.39 -23.44 12.38
CA ALA A 111 -9.47 -24.21 13.63
C ALA A 111 -9.00 -23.37 14.83
N GLU A 112 -9.55 -23.61 16.02
CA GLU A 112 -9.14 -22.94 17.27
C GLU A 112 -7.62 -22.95 17.47
N SER A 113 -6.97 -24.09 17.23
CA SER A 113 -5.51 -24.26 17.36
C SER A 113 -4.66 -23.47 16.35
N ASN A 114 -5.30 -22.91 15.31
CA ASN A 114 -4.67 -22.11 14.26
C ASN A 114 -5.05 -20.62 14.34
N TYR A 115 -6.05 -20.25 15.14
CA TYR A 115 -6.50 -18.85 15.24
C TYR A 115 -5.45 -18.00 15.97
N GLY A 116 -5.11 -16.84 15.40
CA GLY A 116 -3.99 -16.01 15.88
C GLY A 116 -2.62 -16.37 15.31
N TYR A 117 -2.56 -17.40 14.46
CA TYR A 117 -1.33 -17.93 13.86
C TYR A 117 -1.42 -17.98 12.33
N LEU A 118 -1.40 -16.83 11.67
CA LEU A 118 -1.42 -16.72 10.20
C LEU A 118 -0.38 -17.62 9.50
N GLN A 119 0.78 -17.85 10.12
CA GLN A 119 1.82 -18.76 9.65
C GLN A 119 1.40 -20.24 9.59
N LYS A 120 0.50 -20.70 10.47
CA LYS A 120 -0.02 -22.09 10.50
C LYS A 120 -1.04 -22.34 9.39
N ILE A 121 -1.73 -21.29 8.92
CA ILE A 121 -2.63 -21.36 7.76
C ILE A 121 -1.95 -20.98 6.44
N GLY A 122 -0.65 -20.65 6.46
CA GLY A 122 0.11 -20.33 5.26
C GLY A 122 -0.41 -19.06 4.55
N TRP A 123 -0.75 -18.05 5.35
CA TRP A 123 -1.24 -16.74 4.91
C TRP A 123 -0.27 -16.05 3.96
N SER A 124 -0.77 -15.51 2.85
CA SER A 124 -0.01 -14.61 1.98
C SER A 124 -0.91 -13.56 1.34
N ARG A 125 -0.34 -12.40 0.97
CA ARG A 125 -1.04 -11.28 0.34
C ARG A 125 -0.29 -10.81 -0.90
N ALA A 126 -0.98 -10.42 -1.96
CA ALA A 126 -0.36 -10.03 -3.22
C ALA A 126 0.30 -8.64 -3.17
N ALA A 127 -0.32 -7.71 -2.44
CA ALA A 127 0.17 -6.36 -2.23
C ALA A 127 0.05 -5.93 -0.76
N ARG A 128 1.00 -5.13 -0.29
CA ARG A 128 0.87 -4.41 0.98
C ARG A 128 0.30 -3.03 0.68
N THR A 129 -0.70 -2.62 1.44
CA THR A 129 -1.24 -1.26 1.41
C THR A 129 -0.84 -0.53 2.69
N ASP A 130 -0.43 0.73 2.53
CA ASP A 130 -0.11 1.62 3.64
C ASP A 130 -1.39 2.02 4.40
N LYS A 131 -1.23 2.69 5.55
CA LYS A 131 -2.35 3.24 6.34
C LYS A 131 -3.26 4.11 5.46
N GLY A 132 -4.57 3.92 5.57
CA GLY A 132 -5.57 4.67 4.83
C GLY A 132 -5.78 4.24 3.37
N VAL A 133 -4.87 3.47 2.77
CA VAL A 133 -4.95 3.08 1.35
C VAL A 133 -6.01 1.99 1.14
N HIS A 134 -6.90 2.20 0.17
CA HIS A 134 -7.98 1.27 -0.17
C HIS A 134 -7.53 0.17 -1.14
N ALA A 135 -8.33 -0.89 -1.28
CA ALA A 135 -8.18 -1.89 -2.33
C ALA A 135 -9.53 -2.40 -2.83
N ALA A 136 -9.70 -2.57 -4.13
CA ALA A 136 -10.88 -3.14 -4.76
C ALA A 136 -10.68 -4.61 -5.17
N GLY A 137 -9.43 -5.01 -5.42
CA GLY A 137 -9.07 -6.35 -5.87
C GLY A 137 -7.73 -6.79 -5.30
N GLN A 138 -7.69 -6.99 -3.98
CA GLN A 138 -6.55 -7.60 -3.31
C GLN A 138 -6.71 -9.13 -3.29
N LEU A 139 -5.66 -9.89 -3.62
CA LEU A 139 -5.67 -11.34 -3.40
C LEU A 139 -4.93 -11.71 -2.11
N LEU A 140 -5.62 -12.44 -1.24
CA LEU A 140 -5.03 -13.15 -0.11
C LEU A 140 -5.10 -14.65 -0.33
N THR A 141 -4.19 -15.42 0.29
CA THR A 141 -4.29 -16.88 0.28
C THR A 141 -4.12 -17.46 1.66
N ALA A 142 -4.90 -18.48 1.96
CA ALA A 142 -4.88 -19.18 3.24
C ALA A 142 -5.31 -20.64 3.07
N LYS A 143 -4.93 -21.49 4.03
CA LYS A 143 -5.41 -22.86 4.14
C LYS A 143 -6.60 -22.89 5.11
N LEU A 144 -7.79 -23.19 4.60
CA LEU A 144 -9.07 -23.05 5.30
C LEU A 144 -9.90 -24.34 5.24
N HIS A 145 -10.85 -24.45 6.16
CA HIS A 145 -11.82 -25.55 6.29
C HIS A 145 -13.20 -25.13 5.75
N VAL A 146 -13.31 -24.98 4.42
CA VAL A 146 -14.53 -24.44 3.77
C VAL A 146 -15.54 -25.54 3.42
N GLY A 147 -15.06 -26.72 3.00
CA GLY A 147 -15.91 -27.75 2.39
C GLY A 147 -16.22 -27.44 0.93
N ASP A 148 -17.35 -27.95 0.44
CA ASP A 148 -17.76 -27.84 -0.96
C ASP A 148 -18.63 -26.60 -1.23
N ASP A 149 -19.30 -26.05 -0.20
CA ASP A 149 -20.13 -24.84 -0.29
C ASP A 149 -19.29 -23.57 -0.10
N ILE A 150 -18.56 -23.20 -1.15
CA ILE A 150 -17.74 -21.98 -1.18
C ILE A 150 -18.61 -20.71 -1.03
N ALA A 151 -19.77 -20.67 -1.70
CA ALA A 151 -20.62 -19.49 -1.72
C ALA A 151 -21.28 -19.24 -0.35
N GLY A 152 -21.82 -20.28 0.29
CA GLY A 152 -22.37 -20.17 1.64
C GLY A 152 -21.29 -19.85 2.69
N PHE A 153 -20.06 -20.34 2.52
CA PHE A 153 -18.94 -19.92 3.36
C PHE A 153 -18.61 -18.44 3.17
N MET A 154 -18.52 -17.94 1.93
CA MET A 154 -18.29 -16.52 1.66
C MET A 154 -19.37 -15.65 2.32
N ALA A 155 -20.64 -16.02 2.22
CA ALA A 155 -21.74 -15.30 2.86
C ALA A 155 -21.60 -15.24 4.39
N LYS A 156 -21.13 -16.31 5.04
CA LYS A 156 -20.84 -16.31 6.49
C LYS A 156 -19.68 -15.39 6.84
N VAL A 157 -18.63 -15.37 6.02
CA VAL A 157 -17.48 -14.48 6.22
C VAL A 157 -17.91 -13.03 6.08
N ASP A 158 -18.65 -12.69 5.02
CA ASP A 158 -19.14 -11.32 4.79
C ASP A 158 -20.10 -10.86 5.90
N ALA A 159 -20.92 -11.75 6.46
CA ALA A 159 -21.78 -11.45 7.61
C ALA A 159 -20.99 -11.14 8.90
N ALA A 160 -19.77 -11.65 9.03
CA ALA A 160 -18.87 -11.40 10.15
C ALA A 160 -17.93 -10.20 9.92
N LEU A 161 -17.83 -9.71 8.67
CA LEU A 161 -17.01 -8.56 8.30
C LEU A 161 -17.79 -7.24 8.47
N PRO A 162 -17.11 -6.13 8.76
CA PRO A 162 -17.68 -4.79 8.61
C PRO A 162 -18.07 -4.53 7.15
N GLU A 163 -19.07 -3.66 6.93
CA GLU A 163 -19.56 -3.32 5.57
C GLU A 163 -18.47 -2.80 4.62
N ASP A 164 -17.41 -2.22 5.18
CA ASP A 164 -16.28 -1.63 4.46
C ASP A 164 -15.16 -2.62 4.12
N ILE A 165 -15.38 -3.92 4.33
CA ILE A 165 -14.55 -5.05 3.88
C ILE A 165 -15.45 -6.14 3.28
N ARG A 166 -15.11 -6.68 2.12
CA ARG A 166 -15.90 -7.74 1.46
C ARG A 166 -15.04 -8.76 0.76
N VAL A 167 -15.42 -10.04 0.84
CA VAL A 167 -14.84 -11.11 0.02
C VAL A 167 -15.60 -11.17 -1.31
N MET A 168 -14.97 -10.68 -2.37
CA MET A 168 -15.59 -10.55 -3.70
C MET A 168 -15.69 -11.89 -4.43
N HIS A 169 -14.69 -12.75 -4.24
CA HIS A 169 -14.61 -14.04 -4.92
C HIS A 169 -13.63 -14.96 -4.20
N MET A 170 -13.89 -16.27 -4.21
CA MET A 170 -13.00 -17.27 -3.59
C MET A 170 -12.88 -18.50 -4.47
N VAL A 171 -11.65 -18.99 -4.64
CA VAL A 171 -11.36 -20.21 -5.41
C VAL A 171 -10.32 -21.08 -4.73
N THR A 172 -10.33 -22.37 -5.04
CA THR A 172 -9.24 -23.28 -4.62
C THR A 172 -7.99 -23.04 -5.47
N VAL A 173 -6.82 -23.09 -4.84
CA VAL A 173 -5.52 -22.94 -5.52
C VAL A 173 -4.58 -24.08 -5.16
N THR A 174 -3.51 -24.24 -5.93
CA THR A 174 -2.51 -25.28 -5.70
C THR A 174 -1.86 -25.14 -4.31
N LYS A 175 -1.45 -26.26 -3.71
CA LYS A 175 -0.91 -26.33 -2.33
C LYS A 175 0.23 -25.34 -2.02
N ASN A 176 1.04 -25.01 -3.03
CA ASN A 176 2.23 -24.16 -2.91
C ASN A 176 2.03 -22.73 -3.42
N PHE A 177 0.82 -22.37 -3.84
CA PHE A 177 0.52 -21.03 -4.33
C PHE A 177 0.78 -19.96 -3.26
N ASN A 178 1.47 -18.88 -3.64
CA ASN A 178 1.76 -17.73 -2.79
C ASN A 178 1.43 -16.45 -3.56
N ALA A 179 0.45 -15.70 -3.07
CA ALA A 179 -0.10 -14.53 -3.77
C ALA A 179 0.99 -13.48 -4.07
N LYS A 180 1.94 -13.26 -3.15
CA LYS A 180 3.01 -12.27 -3.33
C LYS A 180 3.96 -12.68 -4.45
N MET A 181 4.42 -13.93 -4.41
CA MET A 181 5.48 -14.43 -5.29
C MET A 181 4.97 -14.76 -6.68
N THR A 182 3.68 -15.09 -6.79
CA THR A 182 3.05 -15.49 -8.06
C THR A 182 2.40 -14.32 -8.79
N CYS A 183 2.13 -13.20 -8.11
CA CYS A 183 1.55 -12.01 -8.73
C CYS A 183 2.56 -11.32 -9.66
N ASP A 184 2.19 -11.22 -10.94
CA ASP A 184 3.01 -10.67 -12.01
C ASP A 184 2.86 -9.15 -12.15
N GLN A 185 1.63 -8.63 -12.03
CA GLN A 185 1.33 -7.21 -12.22
C GLN A 185 0.32 -6.72 -11.20
N ARG A 186 0.28 -5.40 -11.01
CA ARG A 186 -0.72 -4.72 -10.20
C ARG A 186 -1.28 -3.56 -10.99
N THR A 187 -2.59 -3.39 -10.92
CA THR A 187 -3.26 -2.17 -11.34
C THR A 187 -3.63 -1.34 -10.13
N TYR A 188 -3.18 -0.10 -10.14
CA TYR A 188 -3.64 0.92 -9.23
C TYR A 188 -4.50 1.91 -10.00
N GLU A 189 -5.50 2.44 -9.31
CA GLU A 189 -6.29 3.56 -9.80
C GLU A 189 -6.10 4.73 -8.84
N TYR A 190 -6.10 5.93 -9.39
CA TYR A 190 -6.05 7.18 -8.65
C TYR A 190 -7.25 8.03 -9.03
N LEU A 191 -8.19 8.17 -8.09
CA LEU A 191 -9.35 9.05 -8.26
C LEU A 191 -8.97 10.45 -7.80
N ALA A 192 -9.16 11.44 -8.66
CA ALA A 192 -8.84 12.83 -8.33
C ALA A 192 -9.85 13.80 -8.97
N PRO A 193 -10.07 14.97 -8.36
CA PRO A 193 -10.90 16.00 -8.97
C PRO A 193 -10.15 16.63 -10.15
N THR A 194 -10.85 16.95 -11.24
CA THR A 194 -10.19 17.35 -12.49
C THR A 194 -9.53 18.73 -12.43
N PHE A 195 -9.95 19.60 -11.50
CA PHE A 195 -9.37 20.94 -11.34
C PHE A 195 -7.86 20.92 -11.06
N ILE A 196 -7.30 19.79 -10.58
CA ILE A 196 -5.84 19.67 -10.40
C ILE A 196 -5.05 19.76 -11.70
N PHE A 197 -5.70 19.55 -12.84
CA PHE A 197 -5.10 19.67 -14.18
C PHE A 197 -5.36 21.02 -14.84
N GLY A 198 -5.99 21.96 -14.12
CA GLY A 198 -6.19 23.33 -14.60
C GLY A 198 -4.87 24.05 -14.84
N LYS A 199 -4.84 24.98 -15.81
CA LYS A 199 -3.66 25.80 -16.07
C LYS A 199 -3.28 26.60 -14.82
N ARG A 200 -2.00 26.55 -14.45
CA ARG A 200 -1.44 27.31 -13.33
C ARG A 200 -0.27 28.15 -13.82
N MET A 201 -0.25 29.42 -13.42
CA MET A 201 0.93 30.26 -13.58
C MET A 201 1.73 30.22 -12.28
N ARG A 202 3.07 30.10 -12.37
CA ARG A 202 3.92 30.38 -11.22
C ARG A 202 3.67 31.83 -10.82
N SER A 203 3.18 32.06 -9.60
CA SER A 203 3.20 33.42 -9.07
C SER A 203 4.67 33.83 -9.05
N SER A 204 5.03 34.91 -9.75
CA SER A 204 6.29 35.58 -9.48
C SER A 204 6.16 36.08 -8.05
N ALA A 205 6.76 35.36 -7.09
CA ALA A 205 6.84 35.82 -5.72
C ALA A 205 7.32 37.27 -5.78
N SER A 206 6.52 38.19 -5.22
CA SER A 206 6.93 39.57 -5.11
C SER A 206 8.25 39.58 -4.34
N LYS A 207 9.25 40.31 -4.84
CA LYS A 207 10.59 40.45 -4.23
C LYS A 207 10.59 40.95 -2.76
N ASN A 208 9.42 41.19 -2.17
CA ASN A 208 9.27 41.61 -0.78
C ASN A 208 9.11 40.45 0.22
N GLU A 209 8.88 39.21 -0.22
CA GLU A 209 8.84 38.02 0.67
C GLU A 209 10.16 37.23 0.71
N GLU A 210 11.16 37.64 -0.08
CA GLU A 210 12.52 37.05 -0.06
C GLU A 210 13.22 37.16 1.31
N LYS A 211 12.78 38.08 2.20
CA LYS A 211 13.36 38.23 3.55
C LYS A 211 12.83 37.28 4.62
N GLN A 212 11.81 36.46 4.33
CA GLN A 212 11.41 35.34 5.20
C GLN A 212 11.78 33.96 4.62
N ALA A 213 12.33 33.92 3.41
CA ALA A 213 12.69 32.70 2.67
C ALA A 213 14.19 32.32 2.76
N GLU A 214 14.94 32.82 3.76
CA GLU A 214 16.29 32.30 4.05
C GLU A 214 16.27 31.00 4.88
N GLY A 215 15.08 30.47 5.20
CA GLY A 215 14.89 29.18 5.87
C GLY A 215 13.96 28.27 5.09
N THR A 216 14.54 27.28 4.39
CA THR A 216 13.87 26.13 3.73
C THR A 216 13.26 26.41 2.35
N ASN A 217 14.10 26.42 1.31
CA ASN A 217 13.69 26.29 -0.11
C ASN A 217 13.17 24.88 -0.47
N GLN A 218 12.56 24.16 0.48
CA GLN A 218 12.06 22.81 0.28
C GLN A 218 10.84 22.53 1.13
N TRP A 219 9.91 21.77 0.53
CA TRP A 219 8.71 21.24 1.14
C TRP A 219 8.98 20.76 2.57
N PRO A 220 8.30 21.31 3.60
CA PRO A 220 8.55 20.95 4.97
C PRO A 220 8.44 19.44 5.15
N SER A 221 9.55 18.88 5.60
CA SER A 221 9.71 17.64 6.34
C SER A 221 8.47 17.05 7.03
N ASN A 222 7.58 17.92 7.52
CA ASN A 222 6.45 17.61 8.40
C ASN A 222 5.18 17.26 7.60
N LEU A 223 5.11 17.62 6.32
CA LEU A 223 4.05 17.19 5.38
C LEU A 223 4.19 15.73 4.94
N ARG A 224 5.20 15.01 5.45
CA ARG A 224 5.70 13.82 4.75
C ARG A 224 4.86 12.58 4.98
N ASP A 225 4.14 12.42 6.10
CA ASP A 225 3.51 11.12 6.44
C ASP A 225 2.14 11.21 7.18
N SER A 226 1.50 12.38 7.28
CA SER A 226 0.13 12.50 7.80
C SER A 226 -0.75 13.31 6.85
N GLU A 227 -2.00 12.88 6.66
CA GLU A 227 -3.03 13.64 5.94
C GLU A 227 -3.37 14.97 6.65
N GLU A 228 -2.91 15.12 7.89
CA GLU A 228 -2.89 16.34 8.71
C GLU A 228 -1.74 17.31 8.35
N GLY A 229 -0.87 16.94 7.40
CA GLY A 229 0.35 17.68 7.07
C GLY A 229 0.13 18.91 6.21
N PHE A 230 -0.98 19.03 5.48
CA PHE A 230 -1.27 20.26 4.73
C PHE A 230 -1.60 21.35 5.72
N ASP A 231 -0.74 22.37 5.75
CA ASP A 231 -0.78 23.46 6.73
C ASP A 231 -2.22 23.90 6.98
N SER A 232 -2.69 23.72 8.21
CA SER A 232 -4.03 24.11 8.65
C SER A 232 -4.31 25.60 8.41
N ASN A 233 -3.26 26.38 8.17
CA ASN A 233 -3.34 27.80 7.85
C ASN A 233 -3.63 28.10 6.38
N VAL A 234 -3.56 27.12 5.46
CA VAL A 234 -3.95 27.32 4.06
C VAL A 234 -5.47 27.29 3.95
N VAL A 235 -6.05 28.49 3.94
CA VAL A 235 -7.48 28.71 3.74
C VAL A 235 -7.77 28.78 2.25
N ILE A 236 -8.70 27.93 1.78
CA ILE A 236 -9.25 28.00 0.42
C ILE A 236 -10.48 28.90 0.50
N ASP A 237 -10.44 30.04 -0.19
CA ASP A 237 -11.58 30.94 -0.22
C ASP A 237 -12.76 30.36 -1.03
N ASN A 238 -13.96 30.92 -0.79
CA ASN A 238 -15.18 30.42 -1.42
C ASN A 238 -15.15 30.59 -2.94
N THR A 239 -14.51 31.65 -3.44
CA THR A 239 -14.38 31.93 -4.87
C THR A 239 -13.58 30.83 -5.58
N THR A 240 -12.45 30.43 -4.99
CA THR A 240 -11.58 29.36 -5.48
C THR A 240 -12.30 28.02 -5.43
N LEU A 241 -13.07 27.77 -4.37
CA LEU A 241 -13.87 26.56 -4.25
C LEU A 241 -14.93 26.47 -5.37
N GLU A 242 -15.66 27.55 -5.63
CA GLU A 242 -16.66 27.57 -6.71
C GLU A 242 -15.99 27.44 -8.09
N ALA A 243 -14.82 28.03 -8.29
CA ALA A 243 -14.03 27.81 -9.50
C ALA A 243 -13.59 26.35 -9.67
N HIS A 244 -13.15 25.69 -8.59
CA HIS A 244 -12.80 24.27 -8.60
C HIS A 244 -14.01 23.37 -8.92
N LYS A 245 -15.19 23.67 -8.36
CA LYS A 245 -16.43 22.94 -8.68
C LYS A 245 -16.90 23.19 -10.12
N ALA A 246 -16.72 24.40 -10.64
CA ALA A 246 -17.11 24.75 -12.01
C ALA A 246 -16.15 24.21 -13.08
N PHE A 247 -14.90 23.88 -12.71
CA PHE A 247 -13.90 23.37 -13.64
C PHE A 247 -14.34 22.08 -14.33
N ARG A 248 -14.16 22.04 -15.65
CA ARG A 248 -14.36 20.83 -16.47
C ARG A 248 -13.13 20.59 -17.32
N LEU A 249 -12.67 19.35 -17.35
CA LEU A 249 -11.52 18.91 -18.13
C LEU A 249 -11.90 18.89 -19.61
N SER A 250 -11.25 19.72 -20.42
CA SER A 250 -11.46 19.69 -21.86
C SER A 250 -10.78 18.46 -22.50
N ASP A 251 -11.25 18.05 -23.67
CA ASP A 251 -10.67 16.92 -24.40
C ASP A 251 -9.19 17.17 -24.74
N GLU A 252 -8.79 18.43 -24.99
CA GLU A 252 -7.40 18.80 -25.24
C GLU A 252 -6.51 18.59 -24.00
N ILE A 253 -6.99 18.95 -22.81
CA ILE A 253 -6.25 18.72 -21.57
C ILE A 253 -6.19 17.21 -21.27
N LEU A 254 -7.26 16.47 -21.54
CA LEU A 254 -7.28 15.01 -21.38
C LEU A 254 -6.29 14.31 -22.34
N GLU A 255 -6.18 14.77 -23.59
CA GLU A 255 -5.19 14.28 -24.54
C GLU A 255 -3.76 14.60 -24.08
N GLN A 256 -3.52 15.84 -23.62
CA GLN A 256 -2.23 16.23 -23.04
C GLN A 256 -1.88 15.40 -21.81
N LEU A 257 -2.84 15.13 -20.93
CA LEU A 257 -2.67 14.28 -19.76
C LEU A 257 -2.28 12.87 -20.18
N ASN A 258 -3.01 12.25 -21.12
CA ASN A 258 -2.66 10.91 -21.62
C ASN A 258 -1.29 10.87 -22.30
N ALA A 259 -0.93 11.88 -23.09
CA ALA A 259 0.41 11.99 -23.68
C ALA A 259 1.51 12.09 -22.60
N THR A 260 1.26 12.83 -21.53
CA THR A 260 2.16 12.98 -20.38
C THR A 260 2.31 11.66 -19.61
N LEU A 261 1.20 10.98 -19.29
CA LEU A 261 1.21 9.70 -18.59
C LEU A 261 1.93 8.61 -19.39
N LYS A 262 1.81 8.63 -20.72
CA LYS A 262 2.47 7.67 -21.61
C LYS A 262 3.99 7.70 -21.54
N GLN A 263 4.60 8.82 -21.15
CA GLN A 263 6.06 8.91 -20.97
C GLN A 263 6.58 7.95 -19.88
N TYR A 264 5.73 7.57 -18.93
CA TYR A 264 6.10 6.61 -17.90
C TYR A 264 6.13 5.15 -18.36
N VAL A 265 5.53 4.83 -19.52
CA VAL A 265 5.42 3.46 -20.02
C VAL A 265 6.78 2.95 -20.46
N GLY A 266 7.07 1.70 -20.14
CA GLY A 266 8.37 1.08 -20.40
C GLY A 266 9.19 0.83 -19.14
N THR A 267 10.45 0.44 -19.33
CA THR A 267 11.39 0.18 -18.25
C THR A 267 12.25 1.42 -18.04
N HIS A 268 12.10 2.06 -16.88
CA HIS A 268 12.83 3.27 -16.54
C HIS A 268 13.41 3.20 -15.14
N ASN A 269 14.35 4.10 -14.86
CA ASN A 269 14.92 4.27 -13.54
C ASN A 269 14.08 5.27 -12.72
N PHE A 270 13.34 4.77 -11.73
CA PHE A 270 12.39 5.56 -10.95
C PHE A 270 12.92 6.03 -9.59
N HIS A 271 14.24 6.20 -9.43
CA HIS A 271 14.83 6.56 -8.13
C HIS A 271 14.36 7.94 -7.59
N ASN A 272 14.04 8.91 -8.45
CA ASN A 272 13.46 10.20 -8.04
C ASN A 272 11.98 10.09 -7.65
N PHE A 273 11.30 9.06 -8.13
CA PHE A 273 9.89 8.77 -7.83
C PHE A 273 9.70 7.99 -6.53
N THR A 274 10.76 7.78 -5.76
CA THR A 274 10.69 7.21 -4.40
C THR A 274 11.48 8.07 -3.42
N SER A 275 11.59 7.63 -2.18
CA SER A 275 12.41 8.25 -1.15
C SER A 275 13.61 7.36 -0.83
N LYS A 276 14.76 7.96 -0.49
CA LYS A 276 15.96 7.27 -0.03
C LYS A 276 16.51 6.21 -1.00
N MET A 277 16.34 6.42 -2.30
CA MET A 277 16.87 5.55 -3.35
C MET A 277 17.97 6.29 -4.11
N GLU A 278 19.13 5.65 -4.28
CA GLU A 278 20.22 6.18 -5.08
C GLU A 278 19.96 5.95 -6.58
N PRO A 279 20.43 6.83 -7.48
CA PRO A 279 20.22 6.65 -8.92
C PRO A 279 20.83 5.36 -9.47
N THR A 280 21.95 4.91 -8.91
CA THR A 280 22.66 3.70 -9.35
C THR A 280 22.07 2.40 -8.79
N ASN A 281 21.09 2.47 -7.88
CA ASN A 281 20.52 1.28 -7.29
C ASN A 281 19.68 0.51 -8.32
N PRO A 282 20.00 -0.76 -8.65
CA PRO A 282 19.25 -1.52 -9.64
C PRO A 282 17.79 -1.75 -9.24
N GLN A 283 17.47 -1.68 -7.95
CA GLN A 283 16.10 -1.74 -7.44
C GLN A 283 15.29 -0.48 -7.75
N ALA A 284 15.86 0.56 -8.37
CA ALA A 284 15.11 1.71 -8.85
C ALA A 284 14.39 1.43 -10.18
N ASN A 285 14.85 0.44 -10.95
CA ASN A 285 14.26 0.14 -12.25
C ASN A 285 12.89 -0.52 -12.09
N ARG A 286 11.86 0.02 -12.74
CA ARG A 286 10.51 -0.54 -12.76
C ARG A 286 9.97 -0.56 -14.18
N PHE A 287 9.04 -1.47 -14.43
CA PHE A 287 8.36 -1.61 -15.70
C PHE A 287 6.88 -1.23 -15.56
N ILE A 288 6.51 -0.15 -16.23
CA ILE A 288 5.12 0.30 -16.36
C ILE A 288 4.59 -0.21 -17.70
N ILE A 289 3.45 -0.88 -17.65
CA ILE A 289 2.82 -1.56 -18.79
C ILE A 289 1.86 -0.59 -19.49
N SER A 290 1.03 0.10 -18.72
CA SER A 290 0.16 1.17 -19.23
C SER A 290 -0.08 2.21 -18.14
N PHE A 291 -0.34 3.45 -18.57
CA PHE A 291 -0.77 4.52 -17.70
C PHE A 291 -1.65 5.49 -18.49
N GLU A 292 -2.94 5.57 -18.14
CA GLU A 292 -3.94 6.35 -18.88
C GLU A 292 -4.97 6.99 -17.92
N ALA A 293 -5.63 8.03 -18.40
CA ALA A 293 -6.75 8.68 -17.76
C ALA A 293 -8.06 8.26 -18.44
N GLU A 294 -9.02 7.81 -17.64
CA GLU A 294 -10.36 7.50 -18.13
C GLU A 294 -11.18 8.77 -18.40
N ARG A 295 -12.35 8.63 -19.03
CA ARG A 295 -13.26 9.76 -19.24
C ARG A 295 -13.71 10.34 -17.89
N PRO A 296 -13.65 11.67 -17.70
CA PRO A 296 -14.16 12.32 -16.51
C PRO A 296 -15.66 12.08 -16.29
N PHE A 297 -16.09 12.18 -15.04
CA PHE A 297 -17.50 12.11 -14.67
C PHE A 297 -17.79 13.08 -13.53
N VAL A 298 -19.04 13.57 -13.47
CA VAL A 298 -19.46 14.54 -12.43
C VAL A 298 -20.17 13.81 -11.30
N GLN A 299 -19.77 14.10 -10.05
CA GLN A 299 -20.41 13.61 -8.83
C GLN A 299 -20.19 14.63 -7.70
N ASN A 300 -21.23 14.90 -6.92
CA ASN A 300 -21.25 15.91 -5.85
C ASN A 300 -20.77 17.31 -6.33
N ASP A 301 -21.34 17.78 -7.44
CA ASP A 301 -21.04 19.08 -8.11
C ASP A 301 -19.58 19.30 -8.55
N MET A 302 -18.75 18.25 -8.50
CA MET A 302 -17.36 18.28 -8.90
C MET A 302 -17.11 17.22 -9.97
N GLU A 303 -16.24 17.54 -10.93
CA GLU A 303 -15.82 16.58 -11.94
C GLU A 303 -14.57 15.82 -11.46
N TRP A 304 -14.58 14.51 -11.68
CA TRP A 304 -13.57 13.56 -11.23
C TRP A 304 -13.02 12.77 -12.41
N VAL A 305 -11.75 12.39 -12.32
CA VAL A 305 -11.08 11.52 -13.29
C VAL A 305 -10.38 10.37 -12.58
N ARG A 306 -10.39 9.21 -13.21
CA ARG A 306 -9.62 8.03 -12.77
C ARG A 306 -8.37 7.91 -13.62
N LEU A 307 -7.22 7.88 -12.96
CA LEU A 307 -5.94 7.55 -13.60
C LEU A 307 -5.64 6.09 -13.30
N ARG A 308 -5.49 5.26 -14.34
CA ARG A 308 -5.25 3.83 -14.23
C ARG A 308 -3.82 3.51 -14.65
N VAL A 309 -3.04 2.94 -13.73
CA VAL A 309 -1.65 2.53 -13.97
C VAL A 309 -1.48 1.03 -13.75
N VAL A 310 -0.92 0.36 -14.74
CA VAL A 310 -0.58 -1.06 -14.69
C VAL A 310 0.93 -1.21 -14.72
N GLY A 311 1.49 -1.95 -13.77
CA GLY A 311 2.93 -2.18 -13.70
C GLY A 311 3.26 -3.48 -12.99
N GLN A 312 4.47 -3.99 -13.23
CA GLN A 312 4.92 -5.24 -12.60
C GLN A 312 5.06 -5.09 -11.08
N SER A 313 5.68 -4.00 -10.65
CA SER A 313 5.87 -3.66 -9.24
C SER A 313 6.04 -2.15 -9.07
N PHE A 314 5.81 -1.66 -7.85
CA PHE A 314 5.90 -0.24 -7.53
C PHE A 314 6.80 0.00 -6.31
N LEU A 315 7.51 1.12 -6.31
CA LEU A 315 8.29 1.60 -5.17
C LEU A 315 7.37 2.34 -4.18
N LEU A 316 7.88 2.61 -2.97
CA LEU A 316 7.21 3.48 -2.03
C LEU A 316 6.98 4.88 -2.64
N HIS A 317 5.77 5.42 -2.53
CA HIS A 317 5.34 6.70 -3.09
C HIS A 317 5.40 6.84 -4.63
N HIS A 318 5.75 5.76 -5.34
CA HIS A 318 6.01 5.77 -6.78
C HIS A 318 4.91 6.45 -7.59
N ILE A 319 3.70 5.90 -7.52
CA ILE A 319 2.54 6.34 -8.30
C ILE A 319 2.17 7.78 -7.95
N ARG A 320 2.19 8.13 -6.65
CA ARG A 320 1.86 9.49 -6.18
C ARG A 320 2.84 10.53 -6.70
N LYS A 321 4.12 10.19 -6.82
CA LYS A 321 5.12 11.09 -7.43
C LYS A 321 4.97 11.19 -8.94
N MET A 322 4.64 10.10 -9.63
CA MET A 322 4.34 10.14 -11.07
C MET A 322 3.15 11.07 -11.34
N ILE A 323 2.07 10.94 -10.56
CA ILE A 323 0.87 11.77 -10.68
C ILE A 323 1.17 13.23 -10.34
N GLY A 324 1.90 13.48 -9.25
CA GLY A 324 2.26 14.85 -8.86
C GLY A 324 3.06 15.56 -9.96
N THR A 325 4.03 14.88 -10.57
CA THR A 325 4.81 15.45 -11.68
C THR A 325 3.96 15.64 -12.92
N ALA A 326 3.08 14.69 -13.26
CA ALA A 326 2.15 14.83 -14.39
C ALA A 326 1.21 16.02 -14.23
N VAL A 327 0.72 16.28 -13.01
CA VAL A 327 -0.09 17.47 -12.69
C VAL A 327 0.66 18.77 -13.03
N GLU A 328 1.94 18.88 -12.70
CA GLU A 328 2.75 20.08 -12.98
C GLU A 328 3.01 20.30 -14.46
N VAL A 329 3.26 19.22 -15.20
CA VAL A 329 3.45 19.27 -16.66
C VAL A 329 2.14 19.69 -17.35
N VAL A 330 1.02 19.07 -16.99
CA VAL A 330 -0.29 19.37 -17.61
C VAL A 330 -0.79 20.76 -17.23
N SER A 331 -0.53 21.22 -16.01
CA SER A 331 -0.86 22.58 -15.56
C SER A 331 -0.02 23.66 -16.28
N GLY A 332 1.04 23.29 -17.00
CA GLY A 332 1.96 24.22 -17.66
C GLY A 332 3.02 24.85 -16.75
N VAL A 333 3.20 24.30 -15.54
CA VAL A 333 4.20 24.81 -14.58
C VAL A 333 5.61 24.29 -14.89
N SER A 334 5.70 23.08 -15.44
CA SER A 334 6.92 22.47 -15.93
C SER A 334 6.75 21.94 -17.34
N ASP A 335 7.86 21.78 -18.05
CA ASP A 335 7.85 21.29 -19.42
C ASP A 335 7.82 19.75 -19.46
N PRO A 336 7.32 19.12 -20.54
CA PRO A 336 7.24 17.66 -20.65
C PRO A 336 8.58 16.93 -20.46
N SER A 337 9.72 17.52 -20.82
CA SER A 337 11.04 16.89 -20.64
C SER A 337 11.42 16.71 -19.18
N THR A 338 10.72 17.37 -18.24
CA THR A 338 10.90 17.20 -16.80
C THR A 338 10.75 15.74 -16.38
N ILE A 339 9.84 14.98 -17.01
CA ILE A 339 9.64 13.56 -16.69
C ILE A 339 10.86 12.74 -17.13
N GLU A 340 11.35 12.97 -18.36
CA GLU A 340 12.53 12.30 -18.89
C GLU A 340 13.77 12.61 -18.05
N ARG A 341 14.01 13.91 -17.74
CA ARG A 341 15.10 14.37 -16.86
C ARG A 341 15.02 13.73 -15.48
N ALA A 342 13.82 13.53 -14.93
CA ALA A 342 13.63 12.88 -13.63
C ALA A 342 13.99 11.38 -13.63
N MET A 343 14.11 10.73 -14.79
CA MET A 343 14.54 9.33 -14.93
C MET A 343 16.03 9.16 -15.21
N GLU A 344 16.74 10.24 -15.57
CA GLU A 344 18.20 10.25 -15.71
C GLU A 344 18.91 10.08 -14.38
N LEU A 345 20.21 9.75 -14.37
CA LEU A 345 21.00 9.48 -13.15
C LEU A 345 21.32 10.72 -12.30
N THR A 346 20.47 11.74 -12.35
CA THR A 346 20.53 12.98 -11.56
C THR A 346 19.43 12.98 -10.51
N LYS A 347 19.59 13.79 -9.46
CA LYS A 347 18.57 13.99 -8.44
C LYS A 347 17.69 15.18 -8.76
N MET A 348 16.40 14.98 -8.57
CA MET A 348 15.36 15.99 -8.71
C MET A 348 14.29 15.76 -7.64
N ASP A 349 13.89 16.83 -6.96
CA ASP A 349 12.77 16.76 -6.03
C ASP A 349 11.45 16.83 -6.81
N LEU A 350 10.55 15.87 -6.52
CA LEU A 350 9.29 15.72 -7.22
C LEU A 350 8.11 15.87 -6.25
N PRO A 351 7.01 16.55 -6.67
CA PRO A 351 5.78 16.63 -5.90
C PRO A 351 5.21 15.24 -5.64
N LYS A 352 4.57 15.06 -4.48
CA LYS A 352 3.88 13.83 -4.10
C LYS A 352 2.39 14.13 -3.98
N ALA A 353 1.58 13.58 -4.87
CA ALA A 353 0.12 13.73 -4.83
C ALA A 353 -0.46 13.20 -3.50
N PRO A 354 -1.66 13.65 -3.05
CA PRO A 354 -2.34 13.13 -1.87
C PRO A 354 -2.49 11.59 -1.87
N SER A 355 -2.51 10.95 -0.69
CA SER A 355 -2.69 9.49 -0.57
C SER A 355 -4.11 9.05 -0.85
N VAL A 356 -5.09 9.85 -0.41
CA VAL A 356 -6.52 9.50 -0.37
C VAL A 356 -7.06 8.96 -1.70
N GLY A 357 -6.64 9.54 -2.84
CA GLY A 357 -7.10 9.10 -4.15
C GLY A 357 -6.58 7.75 -4.62
N LEU A 358 -5.50 7.23 -4.02
CA LEU A 358 -4.81 6.03 -4.48
C LEU A 358 -5.43 4.75 -3.89
N TYR A 359 -5.74 3.78 -4.74
CA TYR A 359 -6.14 2.46 -4.30
C TYR A 359 -5.67 1.35 -5.24
N LEU A 360 -5.49 0.15 -4.68
CA LEU A 360 -5.19 -1.04 -5.46
C LEU A 360 -6.46 -1.52 -6.16
N ALA A 361 -6.56 -1.34 -7.47
CA ALA A 361 -7.73 -1.75 -8.24
C ALA A 361 -7.77 -3.27 -8.41
N GLN A 362 -6.64 -3.88 -8.78
CA GLN A 362 -6.56 -5.31 -9.05
C GLN A 362 -5.11 -5.79 -8.98
N VAL A 363 -4.89 -7.04 -8.55
CA VAL A 363 -3.62 -7.74 -8.80
C VAL A 363 -3.81 -8.78 -9.89
N HIS A 364 -2.75 -9.13 -10.60
CA HIS A 364 -2.82 -9.97 -11.79
C HIS A 364 -1.97 -11.23 -11.66
N PHE A 365 -2.45 -12.29 -12.32
CA PHE A 365 -1.91 -13.65 -12.24
C PHE A 365 -1.91 -14.34 -13.63
N GLU A 366 -1.83 -13.60 -14.74
CA GLU A 366 -1.90 -14.18 -16.09
C GLU A 366 -0.81 -15.23 -16.31
N VAL A 367 0.41 -14.98 -15.83
CA VAL A 367 1.53 -15.92 -16.00
C VAL A 367 1.25 -17.23 -15.26
N TYR A 368 0.55 -17.17 -14.13
CA TYR A 368 0.12 -18.36 -13.41
C TYR A 368 -1.00 -19.09 -14.14
N ASN A 369 -2.02 -18.36 -14.61
CA ASN A 369 -3.16 -18.94 -15.32
C ASN A 369 -2.69 -19.69 -16.58
N MET A 370 -1.81 -19.08 -17.39
CA MET A 370 -1.22 -19.72 -18.57
C MET A 370 -0.49 -21.03 -18.22
N LYS A 371 0.30 -21.04 -17.13
CA LYS A 371 1.02 -22.26 -16.70
C LYS A 371 0.10 -23.37 -16.20
N MET A 372 -1.08 -23.02 -15.69
CA MET A 372 -2.07 -24.01 -15.23
C MET A 372 -2.87 -24.59 -16.40
N GLU A 373 -3.22 -23.78 -17.41
CA GLU A 373 -3.86 -24.25 -18.64
C GLU A 373 -3.01 -25.29 -19.38
N ASP A 374 -1.70 -25.09 -19.46
CA ASP A 374 -0.75 -26.05 -20.06
C ASP A 374 -0.61 -27.36 -19.26
N SER A 375 -1.14 -27.42 -18.03
CA SER A 375 -1.06 -28.59 -17.17
C SER A 375 -2.29 -29.49 -17.35
N ILE A 376 -2.10 -30.65 -17.97
CA ILE A 376 -3.11 -31.70 -18.27
C ILE A 376 -3.92 -32.17 -17.04
N GLN A 377 -3.55 -31.76 -15.82
CA GLN A 377 -4.00 -32.34 -14.56
C GLN A 377 -4.57 -31.35 -13.54
N THR A 378 -4.90 -30.11 -13.92
CA THR A 378 -5.39 -29.13 -12.93
C THR A 378 -6.90 -28.88 -13.03
N SER A 379 -7.60 -29.21 -11.94
CA SER A 379 -9.01 -28.88 -11.69
C SER A 379 -9.21 -27.50 -11.04
N HIS A 380 -8.18 -26.65 -11.06
CA HIS A 380 -8.21 -25.33 -10.43
C HIS A 380 -8.70 -24.28 -11.43
N PRO A 381 -9.67 -23.42 -11.07
CA PRO A 381 -10.12 -22.34 -11.93
C PRO A 381 -9.03 -21.28 -12.12
N PRO A 382 -9.09 -20.48 -13.20
CA PRO A 382 -8.20 -19.34 -13.39
C PRO A 382 -8.34 -18.33 -12.25
N LEU A 383 -7.24 -17.69 -11.88
CA LEU A 383 -7.21 -16.61 -10.89
C LEU A 383 -7.37 -15.26 -11.59
N ASP A 384 -8.61 -14.83 -11.75
CA ASP A 384 -8.95 -13.47 -12.19
C ASP A 384 -10.29 -13.01 -11.60
N LEU A 385 -10.70 -11.79 -11.96
CA LEU A 385 -11.94 -11.14 -11.57
C LEU A 385 -12.83 -10.85 -12.79
N LYS A 386 -12.68 -11.63 -13.88
CA LYS A 386 -13.33 -11.33 -15.17
C LYS A 386 -14.81 -11.73 -15.22
N GLU A 387 -15.26 -12.55 -14.27
CA GLU A 387 -16.65 -12.97 -14.20
C GLU A 387 -17.56 -11.73 -14.03
N PRO A 388 -18.53 -11.49 -14.94
CA PRO A 388 -19.24 -10.22 -15.01
C PRO A 388 -19.94 -9.81 -13.72
N SER A 389 -20.51 -10.76 -12.95
CA SER A 389 -21.19 -10.42 -11.70
C SER A 389 -20.19 -9.97 -10.62
N VAL A 390 -19.03 -10.63 -10.54
CA VAL A 390 -17.93 -10.24 -9.65
C VAL A 390 -17.35 -8.88 -10.06
N ALA A 391 -17.09 -8.65 -11.35
CA ALA A 391 -16.60 -7.35 -11.84
C ALA A 391 -17.59 -6.22 -11.51
N ALA A 392 -18.89 -6.44 -11.73
CA ALA A 392 -19.93 -5.48 -11.37
C ALA A 392 -19.98 -5.23 -9.85
N ALA A 393 -19.85 -6.28 -9.03
CA ALA A 393 -19.79 -6.14 -7.58
C ALA A 393 -18.55 -5.34 -7.12
N VAL A 394 -17.39 -5.53 -7.77
CA VAL A 394 -16.16 -4.75 -7.50
C VAL A 394 -16.36 -3.28 -7.86
N GLU A 395 -16.92 -2.98 -9.04
CA GLU A 395 -17.26 -1.60 -9.41
C GLU A 395 -18.26 -0.96 -8.44
N GLN A 396 -19.27 -1.70 -8.02
CA GLN A 396 -20.26 -1.22 -7.06
C GLN A 396 -19.61 -0.92 -5.70
N PHE A 397 -18.77 -1.82 -5.19
CA PHE A 397 -18.03 -1.61 -3.95
C PHE A 397 -17.10 -0.38 -4.03
N LYS A 398 -16.43 -0.20 -5.18
CA LYS A 398 -15.61 1.00 -5.43
C LYS A 398 -16.45 2.26 -5.29
N ARG A 399 -17.64 2.31 -5.90
CA ARG A 399 -18.53 3.48 -5.84
C ARG A 399 -19.03 3.75 -4.42
N ASP A 400 -19.53 2.72 -3.75
CA ASP A 400 -20.24 2.86 -2.48
C ASP A 400 -19.30 3.18 -1.30
N PHE A 401 -18.07 2.65 -1.31
CA PHE A 401 -17.18 2.75 -0.16
C PHE A 401 -15.90 3.54 -0.45
N ILE A 402 -15.26 3.33 -1.62
CA ILE A 402 -13.97 3.95 -1.93
C ILE A 402 -14.19 5.36 -2.48
N TYR A 403 -15.03 5.51 -3.51
CA TYR A 403 -15.28 6.80 -4.17
C TYR A 403 -16.03 7.72 -3.23
N ASP A 404 -17.07 7.22 -2.58
CA ASP A 404 -17.80 7.95 -1.54
C ASP A 404 -16.85 8.52 -0.48
N HIS A 405 -15.92 7.71 0.03
CA HIS A 405 -14.94 8.17 1.01
C HIS A 405 -14.02 9.25 0.45
N ILE A 406 -13.43 9.05 -0.73
CA ILE A 406 -12.49 9.99 -1.35
C ILE A 406 -13.18 11.34 -1.60
N MET A 407 -14.41 11.31 -2.13
CA MET A 407 -15.17 12.51 -2.46
C MET A 407 -15.62 13.27 -1.22
N LYS A 408 -16.16 12.59 -0.21
CA LYS A 408 -16.52 13.21 1.08
C LYS A 408 -15.29 13.72 1.83
N HIS A 409 -14.16 13.03 1.71
CA HIS A 409 -12.90 13.50 2.27
C HIS A 409 -12.52 14.84 1.64
N GLU A 410 -12.48 14.94 0.31
CA GLU A 410 -12.18 16.22 -0.35
C GLU A 410 -13.17 17.32 0.01
N GLU A 411 -14.47 17.00 0.10
CA GLU A 411 -15.49 17.96 0.50
C GLU A 411 -15.23 18.56 1.90
N ARG A 412 -14.79 17.72 2.84
CA ARG A 412 -14.56 18.11 4.23
C ARG A 412 -13.21 18.80 4.43
N THR A 413 -12.15 18.26 3.84
CA THR A 413 -10.76 18.65 4.18
C THR A 413 -10.12 19.56 3.15
N ARG A 414 -10.64 19.57 1.91
CA ARG A 414 -10.09 20.29 0.76
C ARG A 414 -8.63 19.90 0.49
N THR A 415 -8.32 18.61 0.64
CA THR A 415 -6.96 18.05 0.55
C THR A 415 -6.30 18.37 -0.79
N TYR A 416 -6.99 18.16 -1.92
CA TYR A 416 -6.44 18.45 -3.24
C TYR A 416 -6.25 19.94 -3.47
N ALA A 417 -7.22 20.77 -3.08
CA ALA A 417 -7.11 22.22 -3.19
C ALA A 417 -5.94 22.79 -2.35
N LYS A 418 -5.80 22.35 -1.10
CA LYS A 418 -4.68 22.74 -0.23
C LYS A 418 -3.34 22.27 -0.80
N TRP A 419 -3.28 21.04 -1.32
CA TRP A 419 -2.08 20.51 -1.96
C TRP A 419 -1.64 21.34 -3.17
N LEU A 420 -2.55 21.70 -4.07
CA LEU A 420 -2.26 22.60 -5.19
C LEU A 420 -1.74 23.95 -4.70
N ARG A 421 -2.40 24.54 -3.69
CA ARG A 421 -1.98 25.82 -3.15
C ARG A 421 -0.59 25.78 -2.53
N THR A 422 -0.23 24.69 -1.85
CA THR A 422 1.14 24.47 -1.36
C THR A 422 2.14 24.43 -2.52
N MET A 423 1.80 23.80 -3.64
CA MET A 423 2.68 23.75 -4.83
C MET A 423 2.84 25.12 -5.51
N GLU A 424 1.85 26.01 -5.41
CA GLU A 424 1.95 27.38 -5.93
C GLU A 424 2.86 28.27 -5.06
N VAL A 425 2.75 28.14 -3.74
CA VAL A 425 3.52 28.94 -2.77
C VAL A 425 4.97 28.44 -2.66
N LEU A 426 5.18 27.12 -2.74
CA LEU A 426 6.48 26.46 -2.65
C LEU A 426 6.75 25.65 -3.93
N PRO A 427 7.03 26.34 -5.06
CA PRO A 427 7.24 25.66 -6.33
C PRO A 427 8.54 24.85 -6.33
N PHE A 428 8.51 23.70 -7.02
CA PHE A 428 9.69 22.87 -7.23
C PHE A 428 10.64 23.52 -8.24
N ASP A 429 11.95 23.46 -8.00
CA ASP A 429 12.93 24.04 -8.93
C ASP A 429 13.12 23.18 -10.19
N TYR A 430 12.74 21.89 -10.15
CA TYR A 430 12.94 20.89 -11.22
C TYR A 430 14.35 20.93 -11.84
N VAL A 431 15.33 21.37 -11.05
CA VAL A 431 16.73 21.42 -11.45
C VAL A 431 17.35 20.08 -11.13
N ALA A 432 17.86 19.41 -12.17
CA ALA A 432 18.61 18.18 -12.02
C ALA A 432 19.98 18.48 -11.39
N LYS A 433 20.33 17.75 -10.33
CA LYS A 433 21.63 17.87 -9.65
C LYS A 433 22.38 16.54 -9.63
N PRO A 434 23.72 16.54 -9.72
CA PRO A 434 24.52 15.34 -9.43
C PRO A 434 24.19 14.77 -8.05
N TYR A 435 24.17 13.44 -7.92
CA TYR A 435 23.75 12.77 -6.68
C TYR A 435 24.57 13.20 -5.46
N LEU A 436 25.89 13.34 -5.61
CA LEU A 436 26.78 13.71 -4.52
C LEU A 436 26.54 15.14 -4.01
N GLU A 437 26.26 16.07 -4.92
CA GLU A 437 25.93 17.46 -4.58
C GLU A 437 24.60 17.52 -3.83
N TRP A 438 23.56 16.89 -4.40
CA TRP A 438 22.25 16.80 -3.75
C TRP A 438 22.34 16.15 -2.36
N LYS A 439 23.13 15.08 -2.21
CA LYS A 439 23.30 14.38 -0.94
C LYS A 439 23.93 15.30 0.12
N LYS A 440 24.99 16.02 -0.24
CA LYS A 440 25.66 16.97 0.65
C LYS A 440 24.71 18.07 1.11
N GLU A 441 23.95 18.67 0.21
CA GLU A 441 22.94 19.70 0.55
C GLU A 441 21.91 19.18 1.56
N LYS A 442 21.39 17.95 1.36
CA LYS A 442 20.40 17.34 2.26
C LYS A 442 20.98 16.99 3.63
N GLU A 443 22.24 16.58 3.69
CA GLU A 443 22.94 16.31 4.95
C GLU A 443 23.18 17.61 5.74
N GLU A 444 23.63 18.67 5.07
CA GLU A 444 23.79 20.01 5.66
C GLU A 444 22.46 20.60 6.15
N GLU A 445 21.37 20.42 5.40
CA GLU A 445 20.04 20.85 5.81
C GLU A 445 19.53 20.06 7.03
N ALA A 446 19.74 18.75 7.05
CA ALA A 446 19.36 17.92 8.19
C ALA A 446 20.08 18.33 9.48
N LEU A 447 21.33 18.81 9.35
CA LEU A 447 22.11 19.42 10.42
C LEU A 447 21.55 20.78 10.84
N ARG A 448 21.23 21.69 9.89
CA ARG A 448 20.64 23.01 10.20
C ARG A 448 19.28 22.93 10.88
N THR A 449 18.47 21.94 10.52
CA THR A 449 17.10 21.78 11.01
C THR A 449 16.98 20.96 12.30
N ASP A 450 18.11 20.56 12.91
CA ASP A 450 18.21 19.65 14.07
C ASP A 450 17.15 18.53 14.06
N ARG A 451 17.03 17.89 12.90
CA ARG A 451 15.99 16.89 12.65
C ARG A 451 16.33 15.55 13.32
N ALA A 452 17.62 15.30 13.55
CA ALA A 452 18.11 14.13 14.27
C ALA A 452 18.02 14.33 15.79
N GLY A 453 18.44 15.48 16.33
CA GLY A 453 18.35 15.79 17.75
C GLY A 453 16.92 15.90 18.23
N ARG A 454 16.02 16.59 17.50
CA ARG A 454 14.58 16.62 17.84
C ARG A 454 13.89 15.26 17.75
N ARG A 455 14.31 14.39 16.83
CA ARG A 455 13.74 13.04 16.69
C ARG A 455 14.25 12.10 17.79
N GLU A 456 15.52 12.22 18.19
CA GLU A 456 16.05 11.54 19.37
C GLU A 456 15.39 12.06 20.65
N LEU A 457 15.24 13.37 20.81
CA LEU A 457 14.50 13.98 21.92
C LEU A 457 13.06 13.47 21.96
N ALA A 458 12.35 13.46 20.83
CA ALA A 458 10.97 12.96 20.77
C ALA A 458 10.87 11.45 21.07
N LYS A 459 11.89 10.67 20.71
CA LYS A 459 11.98 9.23 21.04
C LYS A 459 12.32 9.01 22.51
N ALA A 460 13.19 9.85 23.08
CA ALA A 460 13.54 9.87 24.49
C ALA A 460 12.38 10.34 25.37
N VAL A 461 11.61 11.34 24.95
CA VAL A 461 10.40 11.81 25.63
C VAL A 461 9.32 10.73 25.60
N ARG A 462 9.11 10.03 24.48
CA ARG A 462 8.18 8.88 24.45
C ARG A 462 8.64 7.71 25.33
N GLY A 463 9.96 7.47 25.43
CA GLY A 463 10.53 6.48 26.35
C GLY A 463 10.42 6.90 27.82
N GLY A 464 10.61 8.19 28.12
CA GLY A 464 10.53 8.76 29.46
C GLY A 464 9.11 8.85 30.00
N VAL A 465 8.13 9.18 29.16
CA VAL A 465 6.70 9.17 29.53
C VAL A 465 6.21 7.74 29.79
N ALA A 466 6.71 6.74 29.05
CA ALA A 466 6.42 5.34 29.34
C ALA A 466 7.02 4.87 30.67
N ALA A 467 8.22 5.34 31.02
CA ALA A 467 8.89 5.03 32.29
C ALA A 467 8.32 5.80 33.50
N GLN A 468 7.82 7.03 33.31
CA GLN A 468 7.11 7.78 34.35
C GLN A 468 5.68 7.24 34.57
N ALA A 469 5.03 6.75 33.53
CA ALA A 469 3.73 6.08 33.65
C ALA A 469 3.85 4.75 34.41
N SER A 470 4.97 4.02 34.33
CA SER A 470 5.19 2.81 35.14
C SER A 470 5.54 3.10 36.60
N ASN A 471 6.27 4.19 36.89
CA ASN A 471 6.66 4.53 38.27
C ASN A 471 5.51 5.14 39.10
N ASN A 472 4.55 5.82 38.46
CA ASN A 472 3.39 6.38 39.16
C ASN A 472 2.33 5.32 39.53
N THR A 473 2.34 4.15 38.90
CA THR A 473 1.45 3.02 39.28
C THR A 473 1.99 2.24 40.47
N GLU A 474 3.31 2.16 40.66
CA GLU A 474 3.91 1.48 41.82
C GLU A 474 3.86 2.33 43.11
N THR A 475 3.91 3.66 43.00
CA THR A 475 3.83 4.55 44.18
C THR A 475 2.40 4.72 44.70
N ALA A 476 1.37 4.66 43.84
CA ALA A 476 -0.03 4.71 44.26
C ALA A 476 -0.52 3.43 44.97
N ALA A 477 0.18 2.30 44.80
CA ALA A 477 -0.15 1.03 45.47
C ALA A 477 0.45 0.92 46.89
N ALA A 478 1.43 1.76 47.25
CA ALA A 478 2.11 1.72 48.55
C ALA A 478 1.45 2.60 49.63
N GLU A 479 0.54 3.52 49.27
CA GLU A 479 -0.07 4.48 50.21
C GLU A 479 -1.47 4.11 50.72
N GLN A 480 -1.99 2.92 50.40
CA GLN A 480 -3.29 2.42 50.91
C GLN A 480 -3.20 1.40 52.06
N VAL A 481 -2.01 1.14 52.62
CA VAL A 481 -1.85 0.23 53.78
C VAL A 481 -1.30 0.97 54.99
N ALA A 482 -2.03 1.98 55.48
CA ALA A 482 -1.88 2.50 56.84
C ALA A 482 -3.12 3.31 57.26
N LYS A 483 -4.12 2.64 57.82
CA LYS A 483 -5.11 3.28 58.72
C LYS A 483 -5.19 2.49 60.03
N PRO A 484 -5.19 3.15 61.20
CA PRO A 484 -5.25 2.48 62.50
C PRO A 484 -6.68 2.12 62.89
N GLU A 485 -6.82 1.01 63.63
CA GLU A 485 -8.05 0.56 64.29
C GLU A 485 -8.52 1.56 65.36
N GLU A 486 -9.78 1.98 65.27
CA GLU A 486 -10.53 2.59 66.39
C GLU A 486 -11.60 1.61 66.89
N THR A 487 -11.53 1.31 68.18
CA THR A 487 -12.48 0.54 68.98
C THR A 487 -13.84 1.22 69.11
N PRO A 488 -14.98 0.50 69.13
CA PRO A 488 -16.28 1.09 69.37
C PRO A 488 -16.65 1.09 70.86
N ALA A 489 -17.25 2.19 71.33
CA ALA A 489 -17.90 2.24 72.63
C ALA A 489 -19.33 2.79 72.51
N THR A 490 -20.20 2.20 73.34
CA THR A 490 -21.52 2.64 73.81
C THR A 490 -22.74 2.44 72.90
N SER A 491 -23.50 1.36 73.13
CA SER A 491 -24.67 1.31 74.03
C SER A 491 -25.22 -0.12 74.09
#